data_AF-A0A959QMA3-F1
#
_entry.id   AF-A0A959QMA3-F1
#
_cell.length_a   1.000
_cell.length_b   1.000
_cell.length_c   1.000
_cell.angle_alpha   90.00
_cell.angle_beta   90.00
_cell.angle_gamma   90.00
#
_symmetry.space_group_name_H-M   'P 1'
#
loop_
_entity.id
_entity.type
_entity.pdbx_description
1 polymer ?
#
loop_
_entity_poly.entity_id
_entity_poly.type
_entity_poly.pdbx_seq_one_letter_code
_entity_poly.pdbx_strand_id
1 'polypeptide(L)'
;MTKNTDQPANEPLDLDTDTHEQEMPMDQEDPTSEDNRESEDSRESETEDLKDKYLRLFAEFDNYKKRTIRERLDLMKSASQAMMTAILPVLDDFDRARKNAESQGKTEDPVLEGLLLVYHKLYGILKNKGLEDMDPTGEPFDPEFHEAITEIPAPTPEMKGKVIDTIEKGYRLNDKIIRYAKVVVGS
;
A
#
# COMPACT_ATOMS: atom_id res chain seq x y z
N MET A 1 67.16 -13.88 -9.01
CA MET A 1 67.84 -12.84 -9.83
C MET A 1 67.22 -11.52 -9.41
N THR A 2 67.80 -10.90 -8.37
CA THR A 2 68.72 -9.72 -8.43
C THR A 2 67.95 -8.43 -8.70
N LYS A 3 68.03 -7.34 -7.94
CA LYS A 3 68.87 -6.91 -6.80
C LYS A 3 68.20 -5.61 -6.27
N ASN A 4 67.77 -5.59 -5.02
CA ASN A 4 68.28 -4.71 -3.94
C ASN A 4 69.46 -3.79 -4.29
N THR A 5 69.33 -2.48 -4.01
CA THR A 5 70.34 -1.57 -3.40
C THR A 5 69.68 -0.20 -3.29
N ASP A 6 69.29 0.23 -2.09
CA ASP A 6 70.12 0.88 -1.04
C ASP A 6 70.36 2.38 -1.30
N GLN A 7 69.74 3.15 -0.41
CA GLN A 7 70.15 4.48 0.05
C GLN A 7 71.59 4.41 0.62
N PRO A 8 72.36 5.52 0.70
CA PRO A 8 72.27 6.32 1.92
C PRO A 8 72.62 7.82 1.79
N ALA A 9 72.47 8.49 2.92
CA ALA A 9 72.59 9.92 3.23
C ALA A 9 74.01 10.52 3.14
N ASN A 10 74.07 11.86 3.05
CA ASN A 10 74.96 12.71 3.85
C ASN A 10 74.66 14.22 3.66
N GLU A 11 74.27 14.87 4.75
CA GLU A 11 74.41 16.32 5.05
C GLU A 11 75.89 16.70 5.29
N PRO A 12 76.26 17.95 5.65
CA PRO A 12 75.82 19.30 5.23
C PRO A 12 77.07 20.15 4.82
N LEU A 13 76.93 21.46 4.53
CA LEU A 13 77.91 22.50 4.91
C LEU A 13 77.45 23.91 4.52
N ASP A 14 77.32 24.72 5.56
CA ASP A 14 77.03 26.16 5.60
C ASP A 14 78.05 27.03 4.87
N LEU A 15 77.62 28.21 4.44
CA LEU A 15 78.40 29.45 4.61
C LEU A 15 77.48 30.68 4.48
N ASP A 16 77.30 31.30 5.64
CA ASP A 16 76.79 32.65 5.88
C ASP A 16 77.39 33.71 4.95
N THR A 17 76.59 34.72 4.59
CA THR A 17 76.86 36.11 5.01
C THR A 17 75.69 37.05 4.64
N ASP A 18 75.02 37.47 5.70
CA ASP A 18 74.81 38.88 6.08
C ASP A 18 73.81 39.75 5.29
N THR A 19 72.58 39.74 5.82
CA THR A 19 71.75 40.89 6.23
C THR A 19 72.02 42.28 5.63
N HIS A 20 71.06 42.75 4.83
CA HIS A 20 70.62 44.15 4.94
C HIS A 20 69.09 44.20 4.88
N GLU A 21 68.48 44.41 6.05
CA GLU A 21 67.10 44.82 6.19
C GLU A 21 66.91 46.18 5.49
N GLN A 22 65.98 46.26 4.55
CA GLN A 22 65.30 47.51 4.25
C GLN A 22 63.79 47.26 4.15
N GLU A 23 63.10 48.00 5.02
CA GLU A 23 61.70 48.01 5.38
C GLU A 23 60.73 47.93 4.19
N MET A 24 59.64 47.17 4.38
CA MET A 24 58.43 47.30 3.58
C MET A 24 57.71 48.62 3.89
N PRO A 25 57.01 49.17 2.88
CA PRO A 25 55.61 49.52 3.08
C PRO A 25 54.76 48.81 2.00
N MET A 26 53.86 47.91 2.41
CA MET A 26 52.45 48.14 2.74
C MET A 26 51.56 48.40 1.50
N ASP A 27 50.65 47.45 1.31
CA ASP A 27 49.36 47.52 0.60
C ASP A 27 49.32 48.06 -0.83
N GLN A 28 49.34 47.14 -1.78
CA GLN A 28 48.45 47.23 -2.93
C GLN A 28 47.41 46.11 -2.79
N GLU A 29 46.25 46.46 -2.25
CA GLU A 29 45.03 45.67 -2.36
C GLU A 29 44.76 45.44 -3.86
N ASP A 30 44.78 44.18 -4.25
CA ASP A 30 44.49 43.73 -5.60
C ASP A 30 42.96 43.75 -5.79
N PRO A 31 42.40 44.64 -6.64
CA PRO A 31 40.95 44.77 -6.82
C PRO A 31 40.32 43.55 -7.52
N THR A 32 41.11 42.55 -7.87
CA THR A 32 40.65 41.30 -8.51
C THR A 32 40.26 40.20 -7.51
N SER A 33 40.54 40.37 -6.21
CA SER A 33 40.33 39.32 -5.21
C SER A 33 38.92 39.30 -4.59
N GLU A 34 38.19 40.42 -4.59
CA GLU A 34 36.80 40.50 -4.11
C GLU A 34 35.78 40.05 -5.17
N ASP A 35 35.96 40.45 -6.44
CA ASP A 35 35.10 40.06 -7.57
C ASP A 35 35.12 38.53 -7.81
N ASN A 36 36.28 37.90 -7.62
CA ASN A 36 36.40 36.45 -7.76
C ASN A 36 35.72 35.70 -6.59
N ARG A 37 35.74 36.25 -5.36
CA ARG A 37 35.06 35.68 -4.18
C ARG A 37 33.54 35.83 -4.25
N GLU A 38 33.01 36.98 -4.69
CA GLU A 38 31.57 37.14 -4.98
C GLU A 38 31.10 36.19 -6.09
N SER A 39 31.95 35.94 -7.10
CA SER A 39 31.67 34.97 -8.16
C SER A 39 31.75 33.50 -7.72
N GLU A 40 32.45 33.20 -6.63
CA GLU A 40 32.54 31.87 -6.02
C GLU A 40 31.35 31.65 -5.07
N ASP A 41 31.04 32.60 -4.18
CA ASP A 41 29.88 32.56 -3.28
C ASP A 41 28.54 32.45 -4.05
N SER A 42 28.41 33.19 -5.16
CA SER A 42 27.21 33.10 -6.03
C SER A 42 27.07 31.73 -6.70
N ARG A 43 28.18 31.11 -7.12
CA ARG A 43 28.19 29.75 -7.69
C ARG A 43 27.88 28.71 -6.64
N GLU A 44 28.41 28.84 -5.42
CA GLU A 44 28.12 27.94 -4.31
C GLU A 44 26.63 28.01 -3.94
N SER A 45 26.09 29.21 -3.79
CA SER A 45 24.65 29.43 -3.55
C SER A 45 23.78 28.82 -4.66
N GLU A 46 24.14 29.01 -5.94
CA GLU A 46 23.40 28.44 -7.06
C GLU A 46 23.48 26.90 -7.07
N THR A 47 24.61 26.32 -6.66
CA THR A 47 24.73 24.86 -6.49
C THR A 47 23.94 24.32 -5.30
N GLU A 48 23.84 25.06 -4.19
CA GLU A 48 22.98 24.69 -3.05
C GLU A 48 21.51 24.73 -3.43
N ASP A 49 21.06 25.80 -4.10
CA ASP A 49 19.71 25.93 -4.63
C ASP A 49 19.34 24.79 -5.59
N LEU A 50 20.28 24.39 -6.45
CA LEU A 50 20.09 23.27 -7.37
C LEU A 50 20.04 21.92 -6.65
N LYS A 51 20.86 21.72 -5.60
CA LYS A 51 20.82 20.51 -4.76
C LYS A 51 19.50 20.40 -4.01
N ASP A 52 19.00 21.50 -3.46
CA ASP A 52 17.71 21.56 -2.77
C ASP A 52 16.55 21.29 -3.71
N LYS A 53 16.56 21.92 -4.89
CA LYS A 53 15.57 21.63 -5.96
C LYS A 53 15.64 20.17 -6.39
N TYR A 54 16.84 19.61 -6.54
CA TYR A 54 17.03 18.20 -6.91
C TYR A 54 16.51 17.26 -5.81
N LEU A 55 16.85 17.51 -4.54
CA LEU A 55 16.42 16.70 -3.41
C LEU A 55 14.89 16.71 -3.26
N ARG A 56 14.28 17.89 -3.43
CA ARG A 56 12.82 18.05 -3.44
C ARG A 56 12.20 17.29 -4.61
N LEU A 57 12.71 17.47 -5.82
CA LEU A 57 12.19 16.78 -7.01
C LEU A 57 12.33 15.25 -6.87
N PHE A 58 13.43 14.78 -6.30
CA PHE A 58 13.65 13.37 -6.01
C PHE A 58 12.63 12.83 -5.00
N ALA A 59 12.36 13.57 -3.93
CA ALA A 59 11.33 13.20 -2.95
C ALA A 59 9.92 13.19 -3.54
N GLU A 60 9.58 14.18 -4.37
CA GLU A 60 8.30 14.23 -5.09
C GLU A 60 8.17 13.04 -6.07
N PHE A 61 9.24 12.68 -6.76
CA PHE A 61 9.26 11.53 -7.67
C PHE A 61 9.11 10.19 -6.94
N ASP A 62 9.81 10.00 -5.81
CA ASP A 62 9.67 8.78 -5.00
C ASP A 62 8.24 8.63 -4.45
N ASN A 63 7.64 9.72 -3.97
CA ASN A 63 6.24 9.76 -3.54
C ASN A 63 5.28 9.46 -4.68
N TYR A 64 5.49 10.05 -5.86
CA TYR A 64 4.71 9.77 -7.06
C TYR A 64 4.78 8.30 -7.45
N LYS A 65 5.98 7.70 -7.45
CA LYS A 65 6.18 6.29 -7.78
C LYS A 65 5.45 5.37 -6.80
N LYS A 66 5.58 5.63 -5.49
CA LYS A 66 4.86 4.88 -4.44
C LYS A 66 3.34 4.98 -4.60
N ARG A 67 2.83 6.19 -4.86
CA ARG A 67 1.40 6.42 -5.11
C ARG A 67 0.92 5.66 -6.35
N THR A 68 1.64 5.77 -7.46
CA THR A 68 1.30 5.12 -8.73
C THR A 68 1.24 3.59 -8.59
N ILE A 69 2.18 2.99 -7.84
CA ILE A 69 2.17 1.55 -7.58
C ILE A 69 0.92 1.16 -6.78
N ARG A 70 0.58 1.91 -5.72
CA ARG A 70 -0.61 1.65 -4.90
C ARG A 70 -1.88 1.73 -5.74
N GLU A 71 -2.06 2.81 -6.49
CA GLU A 71 -3.22 3.00 -7.37
C GLU A 71 -3.35 1.87 -8.39
N ARG A 72 -2.23 1.44 -9.00
CA ARG A 72 -2.23 0.31 -9.94
C ARG A 72 -2.64 -0.99 -9.28
N LEU A 73 -2.18 -1.27 -8.06
CA LEU A 73 -2.58 -2.46 -7.30
C LEU A 73 -4.06 -2.42 -6.95
N ASP A 74 -4.59 -1.28 -6.53
CA ASP A 74 -6.01 -1.11 -6.20
C ASP A 74 -6.90 -1.28 -7.44
N LEU A 75 -6.45 -0.78 -8.60
CA LEU A 75 -7.11 -0.98 -9.88
C LEU A 75 -7.12 -2.46 -10.27
N MET A 76 -6.02 -3.19 -10.05
CA MET A 76 -5.95 -4.63 -10.28
C MET A 76 -6.89 -5.42 -9.35
N LYS A 77 -6.95 -5.06 -8.06
CA LYS A 77 -7.86 -5.67 -7.07
C LYS A 77 -9.33 -5.46 -7.42
N SER A 78 -9.66 -4.29 -7.97
CA SER A 78 -11.05 -3.91 -8.30
C SER A 78 -11.47 -4.22 -9.74
N ALA A 79 -10.54 -4.60 -10.62
CA ALA A 79 -10.85 -4.89 -12.03
C ALA A 79 -11.91 -5.99 -12.22
N SER A 80 -11.93 -7.01 -11.34
CA SER A 80 -12.93 -8.09 -11.37
C SER A 80 -14.22 -7.76 -10.64
N GLN A 81 -14.33 -6.60 -9.97
CA GLN A 81 -15.45 -6.26 -9.08
C GLN A 81 -16.81 -6.32 -9.79
N ALA A 82 -16.90 -5.77 -11.02
CA ALA A 82 -18.15 -5.77 -11.77
C ALA A 82 -18.61 -7.20 -12.13
N MET A 83 -17.68 -8.06 -12.55
CA MET A 83 -17.97 -9.47 -12.83
C MET A 83 -18.36 -10.23 -11.57
N MET A 84 -17.64 -10.01 -10.46
CA MET A 84 -17.94 -10.63 -9.16
C MET A 84 -19.32 -10.22 -8.65
N THR A 85 -19.70 -8.96 -8.82
CA THR A 85 -21.04 -8.47 -8.43
C THR A 85 -22.12 -9.12 -9.30
N ALA A 86 -21.87 -9.25 -10.61
CA ALA A 86 -22.82 -9.84 -11.54
C ALA A 86 -23.05 -11.35 -11.32
N ILE A 87 -22.11 -12.07 -10.70
CA ILE A 87 -22.26 -13.51 -10.42
C ILE A 87 -22.96 -13.79 -9.07
N LEU A 88 -23.05 -12.82 -8.16
CA LEU A 88 -23.66 -13.03 -6.84
C LEU A 88 -25.10 -13.57 -6.91
N PRO A 89 -26.00 -13.09 -7.80
CA PRO A 89 -27.35 -13.64 -7.91
C PRO A 89 -27.36 -15.14 -8.23
N VAL A 90 -26.36 -15.62 -8.98
CA VAL A 90 -26.23 -17.05 -9.28
C VAL A 90 -25.87 -17.84 -8.02
N LEU A 91 -24.98 -17.30 -7.17
CA LEU A 91 -24.65 -17.92 -5.89
C LEU A 91 -25.87 -17.95 -4.95
N ASP A 92 -26.66 -16.87 -4.93
CA ASP A 92 -27.90 -16.82 -4.14
C ASP A 92 -28.92 -17.86 -4.61
N ASP A 93 -29.02 -18.06 -5.92
CA ASP A 93 -29.90 -19.06 -6.52
C ASP A 93 -29.46 -20.49 -6.15
N PHE A 94 -28.15 -20.75 -6.07
CA PHE A 94 -27.63 -22.03 -5.56
C PHE A 94 -27.99 -22.24 -4.09
N ASP A 95 -27.80 -21.24 -3.24
CA ASP A 95 -28.17 -21.34 -1.82
C ASP A 95 -29.69 -21.52 -1.65
N ARG A 96 -30.49 -20.82 -2.46
CA ARG A 96 -31.96 -20.98 -2.48
C ARG A 96 -32.38 -22.38 -2.94
N ALA A 97 -31.75 -22.91 -3.99
CA ALA A 97 -32.00 -24.26 -4.47
C ALA A 97 -31.64 -25.32 -3.40
N ARG A 98 -30.50 -25.15 -2.72
CA ARG A 98 -30.08 -26.01 -1.61
C ARG A 98 -31.09 -25.98 -0.44
N LYS A 99 -31.44 -24.79 0.07
CA LYS A 99 -32.42 -24.63 1.16
C LYS A 99 -33.78 -25.28 0.81
N ASN A 100 -34.23 -25.10 -0.43
CA ASN A 100 -35.48 -25.72 -0.90
C ASN A 100 -35.39 -27.26 -0.92
N ALA A 101 -34.28 -27.82 -1.39
CA ALA A 101 -34.10 -29.27 -1.42
C ALA A 101 -34.03 -29.87 0.00
N GLU A 102 -33.34 -29.19 0.93
CA GLU A 102 -33.30 -29.55 2.35
C GLU A 102 -34.70 -29.55 2.97
N SER A 103 -35.50 -28.52 2.72
CA SER A 103 -36.88 -28.43 3.23
C SER A 103 -37.81 -29.54 2.72
N GLN A 104 -37.49 -30.12 1.55
CA GLN A 104 -38.25 -31.22 0.96
C GLN A 104 -37.72 -32.61 1.35
N GLY A 105 -36.70 -32.69 2.22
CA GLY A 105 -36.09 -33.96 2.64
C GLY A 105 -35.33 -34.66 1.51
N LYS A 106 -34.94 -33.94 0.45
CA LYS A 106 -34.21 -34.50 -0.71
C LYS A 106 -32.69 -34.43 -0.55
N THR A 107 -32.20 -34.45 0.69
CA THR A 107 -30.77 -34.28 1.00
C THR A 107 -29.90 -35.42 0.48
N GLU A 108 -30.47 -36.60 0.22
CA GLU A 108 -29.77 -37.78 -0.31
C GLU A 108 -29.94 -37.96 -1.83
N ASP A 109 -30.46 -36.96 -2.55
CA ASP A 109 -30.61 -37.01 -4.01
C ASP A 109 -29.22 -36.92 -4.70
N PRO A 110 -28.77 -37.94 -5.46
CA PRO A 110 -27.47 -37.93 -6.13
C PRO A 110 -27.30 -36.76 -7.11
N VAL A 111 -28.40 -36.25 -7.68
CA VAL A 111 -28.38 -35.08 -8.57
C VAL A 111 -28.08 -33.81 -7.76
N LEU A 112 -28.67 -33.67 -6.57
CA LEU A 112 -28.40 -32.57 -5.66
C LEU A 112 -26.94 -32.60 -5.19
N GLU A 113 -26.42 -33.77 -4.86
CA GLU A 113 -25.02 -33.93 -4.46
C GLU A 113 -24.06 -33.47 -5.57
N GLY A 114 -24.29 -33.92 -6.82
CA GLY A 114 -23.50 -33.48 -7.97
C GLY A 114 -23.55 -31.96 -8.20
N LEU A 115 -24.73 -31.35 -8.01
CA LEU A 115 -24.90 -29.91 -8.12
C LEU A 115 -24.14 -29.15 -7.02
N LEU A 116 -24.20 -29.62 -5.78
CA LEU A 116 -23.47 -29.04 -4.65
C LEU A 116 -21.96 -29.13 -4.84
N LEU A 117 -21.44 -30.22 -5.43
CA LEU A 117 -20.02 -30.31 -5.79
C LEU A 117 -19.60 -29.21 -6.77
N VAL A 118 -20.42 -28.95 -7.79
CA VAL A 118 -20.15 -27.88 -8.78
C VAL A 118 -20.19 -26.51 -8.10
N TYR A 119 -21.20 -26.28 -7.25
CA TYR A 119 -21.31 -25.05 -6.47
C TYR A 119 -20.09 -24.84 -5.57
N HIS A 120 -19.68 -25.83 -4.79
CA HIS A 120 -18.49 -25.74 -3.93
C HIS A 120 -17.21 -25.47 -4.72
N LYS A 121 -17.06 -26.09 -5.90
CA LYS A 121 -15.92 -25.83 -6.78
C LYS A 121 -15.94 -24.39 -7.31
N LEU A 122 -17.08 -23.90 -7.76
CA LEU A 122 -17.26 -22.52 -8.20
C LEU A 122 -16.93 -21.56 -7.06
N TYR A 123 -17.56 -21.75 -5.90
CA TYR A 123 -17.36 -20.90 -4.73
C TYR A 123 -15.89 -20.91 -4.28
N GLY A 124 -15.24 -22.06 -4.26
CA GLY A 124 -13.81 -22.18 -3.94
C GLY A 124 -12.91 -21.41 -4.92
N ILE A 125 -13.23 -21.39 -6.21
CA ILE A 125 -12.52 -20.57 -7.21
C ILE A 125 -12.71 -19.08 -6.93
N LEU A 126 -13.95 -18.65 -6.67
CA LEU A 126 -14.25 -17.24 -6.37
C LEU A 126 -13.56 -16.79 -5.08
N LYS A 127 -13.55 -17.64 -4.05
CA LYS A 127 -12.85 -17.38 -2.79
C LYS A 127 -11.35 -17.22 -2.97
N ASN A 128 -10.73 -18.09 -3.78
CA ASN A 128 -9.31 -17.95 -4.15
C ASN A 128 -9.02 -16.68 -4.97
N LYS A 129 -10.04 -16.06 -5.57
CA LYS A 129 -9.94 -14.75 -6.25
C LYS A 129 -10.27 -13.57 -5.33
N GLY A 130 -10.45 -13.81 -4.03
CA GLY A 130 -10.65 -12.80 -3.00
C GLY A 130 -12.10 -12.56 -2.63
N LEU A 131 -13.06 -13.37 -3.11
CA LEU A 131 -14.46 -13.25 -2.69
C LEU A 131 -14.67 -13.86 -1.30
N GLU A 132 -15.30 -13.14 -0.39
CA GLU A 132 -15.68 -13.63 0.94
C GLU A 132 -17.17 -13.38 1.16
N ASP A 133 -17.89 -14.39 1.64
CA ASP A 133 -19.28 -14.26 2.06
C ASP A 133 -19.38 -13.73 3.49
N MET A 134 -20.45 -12.97 3.75
CA MET A 134 -20.82 -12.45 5.07
C MET A 134 -22.23 -12.89 5.38
N ASP A 135 -22.37 -13.74 6.40
CA ASP A 135 -23.65 -14.18 6.96
C ASP A 135 -23.66 -13.85 8.46
N PRO A 136 -24.06 -12.63 8.83
CA PRO A 136 -23.98 -12.13 10.20
C PRO A 136 -25.10 -12.66 11.10
N THR A 137 -25.78 -13.76 10.74
CA THR A 137 -26.87 -14.32 11.55
C THR A 137 -26.39 -14.61 12.97
N GLY A 138 -27.01 -13.98 13.97
CA GLY A 138 -26.62 -14.08 15.39
C GLY A 138 -25.54 -13.09 15.84
N GLU A 139 -24.94 -12.31 14.93
CA GLU A 139 -23.97 -11.27 15.25
C GLU A 139 -24.65 -9.91 15.55
N PRO A 140 -23.97 -8.97 16.24
CA PRO A 140 -24.45 -7.60 16.37
C PRO A 140 -24.70 -6.95 15.02
N PHE A 141 -25.78 -6.17 14.93
CA PHE A 141 -26.02 -5.38 13.72
C PHE A 141 -24.96 -4.27 13.60
N ASP A 142 -24.39 -4.13 12.41
CA ASP A 142 -23.39 -3.12 12.07
C ASP A 142 -23.78 -2.44 10.74
N PRO A 143 -24.17 -1.15 10.75
CA PRO A 143 -24.50 -0.41 9.54
C PRO A 143 -23.37 -0.31 8.51
N GLU A 144 -22.11 -0.51 8.92
CA GLU A 144 -20.97 -0.50 8.00
C GLU A 144 -20.91 -1.76 7.12
N PHE A 145 -21.54 -2.86 7.54
CA PHE A 145 -21.51 -4.15 6.83
C PHE A 145 -22.90 -4.66 6.43
N HIS A 146 -23.95 -4.19 7.09
CA HIS A 146 -25.29 -4.76 6.99
C HIS A 146 -26.35 -3.72 6.57
N GLU A 147 -27.29 -4.15 5.74
CA GLU A 147 -28.48 -3.41 5.36
C GLU A 147 -29.70 -4.02 6.07
N ALA A 148 -30.24 -3.32 7.08
CA ALA A 148 -31.45 -3.77 7.76
C ALA A 148 -32.68 -3.59 6.87
N ILE A 149 -33.30 -4.69 6.44
CA ILE A 149 -34.57 -4.65 5.69
C ILE A 149 -35.73 -4.31 6.63
N THR A 150 -35.73 -4.94 7.80
CA THR A 150 -36.82 -4.82 8.77
C THR A 150 -36.34 -5.18 10.17
N GLU A 151 -37.13 -4.78 11.16
CA GLU A 151 -36.94 -5.12 12.55
C GLU A 151 -38.13 -5.95 13.03
N ILE A 152 -37.84 -7.00 13.81
CA ILE A 152 -38.87 -7.80 14.46
C ILE A 152 -38.60 -7.88 15.96
N PRO A 153 -39.63 -8.10 16.80
CA PRO A 153 -39.43 -8.31 18.22
C PRO A 153 -38.41 -9.42 18.47
N ALA A 154 -37.37 -9.12 19.27
CA ALA A 154 -36.33 -10.10 19.54
C ALA A 154 -36.93 -11.36 20.19
N PRO A 155 -36.68 -12.57 19.65
CA PRO A 155 -37.24 -13.81 20.21
C PRO A 155 -36.70 -14.12 21.60
N THR A 156 -35.51 -13.59 21.93
CA THR A 156 -34.90 -13.64 23.26
C THR A 156 -34.27 -12.28 23.59
N PRO A 157 -34.09 -11.95 24.89
CA PRO A 157 -33.42 -10.72 25.29
C PRO A 157 -32.00 -10.56 24.73
N GLU A 158 -31.29 -11.67 24.48
CA GLU A 158 -29.92 -11.70 23.95
C GLU A 158 -29.83 -11.36 22.45
N MET A 159 -30.96 -11.45 21.73
CA MET A 159 -31.06 -11.16 20.30
C MET A 159 -31.45 -9.71 20.02
N LYS A 160 -31.67 -8.91 21.06
CA LYS A 160 -31.93 -7.48 20.92
C LYS A 160 -30.69 -6.75 20.36
N GLY A 161 -30.87 -6.00 19.28
CA GLY A 161 -29.81 -5.31 18.55
C GLY A 161 -28.92 -6.23 17.70
N LYS A 162 -29.28 -7.51 17.55
CA LYS A 162 -28.55 -8.49 16.74
C LYS A 162 -29.31 -8.84 15.47
N VAL A 163 -28.58 -9.37 14.49
CA VAL A 163 -29.17 -9.95 13.29
C VAL A 163 -29.87 -11.25 13.66
N ILE A 164 -31.18 -11.31 13.44
CA ILE A 164 -31.99 -12.51 13.65
C ILE A 164 -31.87 -13.46 12.46
N ASP A 165 -31.89 -12.93 11.24
CA ASP A 165 -31.79 -13.73 10.02
C ASP A 165 -31.14 -12.91 8.90
N THR A 166 -30.35 -13.60 8.06
CA THR A 166 -29.76 -13.04 6.85
C THR A 166 -30.58 -13.47 5.64
N ILE A 167 -31.32 -12.53 5.07
CA ILE A 167 -32.17 -12.76 3.90
C ILE A 167 -31.33 -12.90 2.63
N GLU A 168 -30.32 -12.03 2.49
CA GLU A 168 -29.39 -12.03 1.36
C GLU A 168 -27.97 -11.88 1.89
N LYS A 169 -27.09 -12.82 1.55
CA LYS A 169 -25.70 -12.80 2.03
C LYS A 169 -24.95 -11.57 1.50
N GLY A 170 -24.16 -10.98 2.38
CA GLY A 170 -23.21 -9.95 2.02
C GLY A 170 -21.97 -10.55 1.38
N TYR A 171 -21.24 -9.76 0.60
CA TYR A 171 -20.00 -10.18 -0.03
C TYR A 171 -18.96 -9.08 -0.01
N ARG A 172 -17.71 -9.47 0.27
CA ARG A 172 -16.52 -8.65 0.15
C ARG A 172 -15.62 -9.20 -0.95
N LEU A 173 -14.94 -8.32 -1.66
CA LEU A 173 -13.89 -8.64 -2.59
C LEU A 173 -12.59 -8.04 -2.08
N ASN A 174 -11.70 -8.89 -1.57
CA ASN A 174 -10.56 -8.48 -0.78
C ASN A 174 -11.03 -7.58 0.39
N ASP A 175 -10.52 -6.36 0.45
CA ASP A 175 -10.80 -5.41 1.53
C ASP A 175 -12.06 -4.55 1.29
N LYS A 176 -12.78 -4.77 0.17
CA LYS A 176 -13.89 -3.90 -0.26
C LYS A 176 -15.23 -4.63 -0.23
N ILE A 177 -16.22 -4.03 0.41
CA ILE A 177 -17.61 -4.52 0.34
C ILE A 177 -18.15 -4.30 -1.07
N ILE A 178 -18.65 -5.37 -1.70
CA ILE A 178 -19.29 -5.33 -3.02
C ILE A 178 -20.80 -5.51 -2.93
N ARG A 179 -21.29 -6.10 -1.83
CA ARG A 179 -22.71 -6.19 -1.48
C ARG A 179 -22.87 -6.26 0.04
N TYR A 180 -23.73 -5.42 0.61
CA TYR A 180 -24.08 -5.49 2.04
C TYR A 180 -24.96 -6.71 2.30
N ALA A 181 -24.82 -7.32 3.48
CA ALA A 181 -25.72 -8.38 3.90
C ALA A 181 -27.09 -7.78 4.22
N LYS A 182 -28.16 -8.29 3.62
CA LYS A 182 -29.50 -7.84 3.95
C LYS A 182 -30.07 -8.66 5.08
N VAL A 183 -30.43 -8.00 6.16
CA VAL A 183 -30.68 -8.63 7.45
C VAL A 183 -31.99 -8.20 8.08
N VAL A 184 -32.51 -9.06 8.94
CA VAL A 184 -33.59 -8.77 9.89
C VAL A 184 -32.97 -8.54 11.26
N VAL A 185 -33.27 -7.43 11.92
CA VAL A 185 -32.69 -7.08 13.23
C VAL A 185 -33.70 -7.27 14.35
N GLY A 186 -33.24 -7.70 15.52
CA GLY A 186 -34.07 -7.79 16.72
C GLY A 186 -34.24 -6.44 17.41
N SER A 187 -35.47 -5.94 17.54
CA SER A 187 -35.82 -4.74 18.33
C SER A 187 -36.05 -5.02 19.81
#